data_AF-E0PSG2-F1
#
_entry.id   AF-E0PSG2-F1
#
_cell.length_a   1.000
_cell.length_b   1.000
_cell.length_c   1.000
_cell.angle_alpha   90.00
_cell.angle_beta   90.00
_cell.angle_gamma   90.00
#
_symmetry.space_group_name_H-M   'P 1'
#
loop_
_entity.id
_entity.type
_entity.pdbx_description
1 polymer ?
#
loop_
_entity_poly.entity_id
_entity_poly.type
_entity_poly.pdbx_seq_one_letter_code
_entity_poly.pdbx_strand_id
1 'polypeptide(L)'
;MASEKYASDMRKAGYIVPPDGAIRLDGGIDSVGIKGDIDLDISNPGRNGVTAYFRIEIDGKITSVLYELDKNFDLVSSSYFQVNENNIKESVTVSQAEEERLLKIVRKELKAFLDKMYQTLYG
;
A
#
# COMPACT_ATOMS: atom_id res chain seq x y z
N MET A 1 -10.22 17.19 13.77
CA MET A 1 -10.98 15.94 13.44
C MET A 1 -10.30 14.74 14.10
N ALA A 2 -10.99 13.61 14.27
CA ALA A 2 -10.39 12.39 14.80
C ALA A 2 -9.21 11.88 13.94
N SER A 3 -9.24 12.14 12.62
CA SER A 3 -8.19 11.77 11.66
C SER A 3 -6.83 12.41 11.95
N GLU A 4 -6.78 13.66 12.40
CA GLU A 4 -5.52 14.34 12.75
C GLU A 4 -4.84 13.70 13.98
N LYS A 5 -5.63 13.21 14.94
CA LYS A 5 -5.12 12.47 16.10
C LYS A 5 -4.43 11.19 15.64
N TYR A 6 -5.10 10.39 14.82
CA TYR A 6 -4.53 9.15 14.28
C TYR A 6 -3.30 9.41 13.41
N ALA A 7 -3.31 10.46 12.58
CA ALA A 7 -2.17 10.82 11.75
C ALA A 7 -0.90 11.15 12.58
N SER A 8 -1.05 11.85 13.70
CA SER A 8 0.07 12.14 14.61
C SER A 8 0.69 10.86 15.18
N ASP A 9 -0.14 9.95 15.68
CA ASP A 9 0.32 8.69 16.28
C ASP A 9 0.93 7.75 15.24
N MET A 10 0.38 7.70 14.02
CA MET A 10 0.93 6.96 12.89
C MET A 10 2.33 7.45 12.48
N ARG A 11 2.54 8.78 12.41
CA ARG A 11 3.86 9.34 12.11
C ARG A 11 4.88 9.00 13.20
N LYS A 12 4.49 9.06 14.49
CA LYS A 12 5.34 8.63 15.61
C LYS A 12 5.67 7.13 15.55
N ALA A 13 4.73 6.32 15.06
CA ALA A 13 4.96 4.90 14.80
C ALA A 13 5.85 4.64 13.57
N GLY A 14 6.29 5.68 12.85
CA GLY A 14 7.24 5.60 11.74
C GLY A 14 6.59 5.45 10.36
N TYR A 15 5.28 5.63 10.24
CA TYR A 15 4.58 5.56 8.96
C TYR A 15 4.58 6.90 8.23
N ILE A 16 4.58 6.82 6.91
CA ILE A 16 4.48 8.00 6.04
C ILE A 16 3.00 8.35 5.93
N VAL A 17 2.62 9.52 6.44
CA VAL A 17 1.24 10.00 6.43
C VAL A 17 1.20 11.42 5.87
N PRO A 18 0.26 11.75 4.95
CA PRO A 18 0.09 13.09 4.39
C PRO A 18 0.03 14.18 5.47
N PRO A 19 0.50 15.41 5.21
CA PRO A 19 0.45 16.50 6.18
C PRO A 19 -0.99 16.86 6.56
N ASP A 20 -1.19 17.43 7.75
CA ASP A 20 -2.53 17.72 8.29
C ASP A 20 -3.36 18.65 7.38
N GLY A 21 -2.70 19.53 6.63
CA GLY A 21 -3.36 20.37 5.62
C GLY A 21 -4.00 19.57 4.48
N ALA A 22 -3.32 18.52 3.99
CA ALA A 22 -3.86 17.62 2.97
C ALA A 22 -5.01 16.79 3.56
N ILE A 23 -4.83 16.26 4.77
CA ILE A 23 -5.89 15.49 5.47
C ILE A 23 -7.17 16.31 5.65
N ARG A 24 -7.04 17.61 5.96
CA ARG A 24 -8.20 18.52 6.08
C ARG A 24 -8.89 18.77 4.75
N LEU A 25 -8.11 18.89 3.67
CA LEU A 25 -8.65 19.09 2.33
C LEU A 25 -9.40 17.84 1.83
N ASP A 26 -8.81 16.67 2.07
CA ASP A 26 -9.33 15.38 1.59
C ASP A 26 -10.36 14.76 2.55
N GLY A 27 -10.51 15.32 3.75
CA GLY A 27 -11.42 14.84 4.78
C GLY A 27 -10.98 13.54 5.48
N GLY A 28 -9.76 13.07 5.22
CA GLY A 28 -9.26 11.78 5.70
C GLY A 28 -7.79 11.55 5.32
N ILE A 29 -7.27 10.37 5.64
CA ILE A 29 -5.95 9.94 5.19
C ILE A 29 -6.15 9.18 3.88
N ASP A 30 -5.74 9.77 2.76
CA ASP A 30 -5.86 9.16 1.43
C ASP A 30 -4.99 7.91 1.28
N SER A 31 -3.73 8.00 1.72
CA SER A 31 -2.79 6.88 1.68
C SER A 31 -1.82 6.89 2.86
N VAL A 32 -1.25 5.71 3.14
CA VAL A 32 -0.23 5.50 4.17
C VAL A 32 0.94 4.74 3.55
N GLY A 33 2.15 5.28 3.69
CA GLY A 33 3.37 4.59 3.27
C GLY A 33 3.93 3.72 4.39
N ILE A 34 4.23 2.47 4.06
CA ILE A 34 4.82 1.44 4.92
C ILE A 34 6.19 1.08 4.32
N LYS A 35 7.24 1.18 5.15
CA LYS A 35 8.59 0.73 4.81
C LYS A 35 8.81 -0.69 5.32
N GLY A 36 9.32 -1.59 4.48
CA GLY A 36 9.45 -3.01 4.80
C GLY A 36 10.28 -3.79 3.78
N ASP A 37 10.00 -5.09 3.64
CA ASP A 37 10.60 -5.94 2.59
C ASP A 37 10.27 -5.39 1.19
N ILE A 38 9.08 -4.79 1.06
CA ILE A 38 8.65 -3.97 -0.07
C ILE A 38 8.03 -2.70 0.51
N ASP A 39 8.39 -1.54 -0.05
CA ASP A 39 7.76 -0.28 0.30
C ASP A 39 6.35 -0.22 -0.30
N LEU A 40 5.35 -0.11 0.56
CA LEU A 40 3.93 -0.08 0.17
C LEU A 40 3.35 1.30 0.38
N ASP A 41 2.54 1.76 -0.57
CA ASP A 41 1.54 2.80 -0.34
C ASP A 41 0.17 2.12 -0.30
N ILE A 42 -0.52 2.23 0.84
CA ILE A 42 -1.83 1.61 1.05
C ILE A 42 -2.91 2.67 1.11
N SER A 43 -4.07 2.39 0.50
CA SER A 43 -5.24 3.26 0.56
C SER A 43 -6.52 2.45 0.77
N ASN A 44 -7.55 3.08 1.33
CA ASN A 44 -8.88 2.51 1.41
C ASN A 44 -9.79 3.28 0.43
N PRO A 45 -10.14 2.70 -0.73
CA PRO A 45 -10.98 3.36 -1.73
C PRO A 45 -12.47 3.43 -1.33
N GLY A 46 -12.81 3.37 -0.04
CA GLY A 46 -14.18 3.32 0.47
C GLY A 46 -14.88 1.98 0.21
N ARG A 47 -14.10 0.92 -0.02
CA ARG A 47 -14.60 -0.45 -0.30
C ARG A 47 -14.28 -1.37 0.88
N ASN A 48 -14.82 -2.59 0.85
CA ASN A 48 -14.57 -3.62 1.85
C ASN A 48 -13.19 -4.29 1.63
N GLY A 49 -12.11 -3.51 1.72
CA GLY A 49 -10.76 -3.93 1.38
C GLY A 49 -9.74 -2.79 1.37
N VAL A 50 -8.56 -3.05 0.83
CA VAL A 50 -7.48 -2.09 0.68
C VAL A 50 -6.83 -2.20 -0.69
N THR A 51 -6.31 -1.09 -1.19
CA THR A 51 -5.42 -1.07 -2.35
C THR A 51 -3.99 -0.97 -1.85
N ALA A 52 -3.09 -1.81 -2.39
CA ALA A 52 -1.66 -1.75 -2.13
C ALA A 52 -0.94 -1.42 -3.44
N TYR A 53 -0.24 -0.29 -3.45
CA TYR A 53 0.66 0.12 -4.52
C TYR A 53 2.10 -0.06 -4.08
N PHE A 54 2.94 -0.60 -4.97
CA PHE A 54 4.37 -0.69 -4.73
C PHE A 54 5.15 -0.76 -6.04
N ARG A 55 6.48 -0.59 -5.94
CA ARG A 55 7.39 -0.76 -7.07
C ARG A 55 8.40 -1.85 -6.76
N ILE A 56 8.61 -2.74 -7.71
CA ILE A 56 9.56 -3.85 -7.61
C ILE A 56 10.31 -3.98 -8.92
N GLU A 57 11.53 -4.52 -8.89
CA GLU A 57 12.25 -4.88 -10.11
C GLU A 57 11.85 -6.29 -10.56
N ILE A 58 11.42 -6.42 -11.82
CA ILE A 58 11.12 -7.71 -12.47
C ILE A 58 11.86 -7.70 -13.80
N ASP A 59 12.68 -8.71 -14.05
CA ASP A 59 13.49 -8.84 -15.27
C ASP A 59 14.34 -7.59 -15.59
N GLY A 60 14.93 -6.97 -14.55
CA GLY A 60 15.76 -5.77 -14.71
C GLY A 60 14.97 -4.48 -14.94
N LYS A 61 13.64 -4.49 -14.83
CA LYS A 61 12.78 -3.32 -15.05
C LYS A 61 11.92 -3.02 -13.83
N ILE A 62 11.83 -1.73 -13.50
CA ILE A 62 10.92 -1.25 -12.44
C ILE A 62 9.48 -1.45 -12.91
N THR A 63 8.76 -2.26 -12.15
CA THR A 63 7.36 -2.59 -12.33
C THR A 63 6.55 -1.96 -11.21
N SER A 64 5.58 -1.12 -11.58
CA SER A 64 4.54 -0.64 -10.68
C SER A 64 3.47 -1.72 -10.52
N VAL A 65 3.18 -2.09 -9.28
CA VAL A 65 2.21 -3.11 -8.94
C VAL A 65 1.05 -2.47 -8.18
N LEU A 66 -0.17 -2.87 -8.54
CA LEU A 66 -1.40 -2.46 -7.87
C LEU A 66 -2.20 -3.71 -7.51
N TYR A 67 -2.36 -3.98 -6.22
CA TYR A 67 -3.22 -5.04 -5.72
C TYR A 67 -4.48 -4.44 -5.11
N GLU A 68 -5.64 -4.97 -5.49
CA GLU A 68 -6.87 -4.81 -4.74
C GLU A 68 -7.06 -6.06 -3.88
N LEU A 69 -7.12 -5.83 -2.57
CA LEU A 69 -7.28 -6.89 -1.58
C LEU A 69 -8.62 -6.70 -0.87
N ASP A 70 -9.32 -7.79 -0.58
CA ASP A 70 -10.52 -7.75 0.24
C ASP A 70 -10.19 -7.58 1.75
N LYS A 71 -11.23 -7.56 2.59
CA LYS A 71 -11.08 -7.46 4.06
C LYS A 71 -10.28 -8.59 4.72
N ASN A 72 -10.10 -9.73 4.06
CA ASN A 72 -9.30 -10.85 4.53
C ASN A 72 -7.88 -10.81 3.94
N PHE A 73 -7.55 -9.77 3.17
CA PHE A 73 -6.36 -9.65 2.34
C PHE A 73 -6.27 -10.71 1.24
N ASP A 74 -7.41 -11.21 0.77
CA ASP A 74 -7.50 -12.03 -0.43
C ASP A 74 -7.42 -11.16 -1.69
N LEU A 75 -6.62 -11.61 -2.66
CA LEU A 75 -6.39 -10.88 -3.90
C LEU A 75 -7.67 -10.89 -4.73
N VAL A 76 -8.23 -9.70 -4.94
CA VAL A 76 -9.42 -9.48 -5.78
C VAL A 76 -8.98 -9.21 -7.21
N SER A 77 -7.97 -8.36 -7.37
CA SER A 77 -7.37 -8.05 -8.67
C SER A 77 -5.93 -7.60 -8.51
N SER A 78 -5.14 -7.83 -9.55
CA SER A 78 -3.76 -7.36 -9.65
C SER A 78 -3.55 -6.65 -10.99
N SER A 79 -2.65 -5.69 -11.00
CA SER A 79 -2.22 -5.00 -12.22
C SER A 79 -0.76 -4.64 -12.13
N TYR A 80 -0.04 -4.83 -13.23
CA TYR A 80 1.40 -4.64 -13.32
C TYR A 80 1.71 -3.73 -14.51
N PHE A 81 2.51 -2.70 -14.27
CA PHE A 81 2.83 -1.71 -15.28
C PHE A 81 4.32 -1.41 -15.31
N GLN A 82 4.87 -1.32 -16.51
CA GLN A 82 6.21 -0.83 -16.75
C GLN A 82 6.14 0.41 -17.64
N VAL A 83 7.17 1.24 -17.56
CA VAL A 83 7.36 2.36 -18.49
C VAL A 83 8.44 1.93 -19.48
N ASN A 84 8.12 1.93 -20.77
CA ASN A 84 9.08 1.57 -21.81
C ASN A 84 10.05 2.73 -22.10
N GLU A 85 11.00 2.50 -23.00
CA GLU A 85 12.03 3.48 -23.37
C GLU A 85 11.46 4.77 -23.98
N ASN A 86 10.22 4.72 -24.50
CA ASN A 86 9.51 5.86 -25.06
C ASN A 86 8.62 6.59 -24.03
N ASN A 87 8.78 6.31 -22.73
CA ASN A 87 7.96 6.83 -21.64
C ASN A 87 6.46 6.44 -21.72
N ILE A 88 6.14 5.33 -22.39
CA ILE A 88 4.76 4.84 -22.48
C ILE A 88 4.53 3.81 -21.37
N LYS A 89 3.41 3.96 -20.66
CA LYS A 89 2.96 2.99 -19.65
C LYS A 89 2.32 1.78 -20.34
N GLU A 90 2.85 0.60 -20.07
CA GLU A 90 2.38 -0.67 -20.64
C GLU A 90 1.99 -1.63 -19.53
N SER A 91 0.90 -2.38 -19.76
CA SER A 91 0.56 -3.50 -18.88
C SER A 91 1.50 -4.65 -19.17
N VAL A 92 2.02 -5.29 -18.11
CA VAL A 92 2.86 -6.47 -18.22
C VAL A 92 2.23 -7.63 -17.47
N THR A 93 2.66 -8.85 -17.79
CA THR A 93 2.26 -10.06 -17.08
C THR A 93 3.42 -10.52 -16.20
N VAL A 94 3.11 -11.01 -15.01
CA VAL A 94 4.08 -11.67 -14.13
C VAL A 94 3.72 -13.14 -13.99
N SER A 95 4.69 -13.97 -13.61
CA SER A 95 4.43 -15.37 -13.32
C SER A 95 3.56 -15.51 -12.05
N GLN A 96 2.73 -16.55 -12.00
CA GLN A 96 1.91 -16.84 -10.82
C GLN A 96 2.76 -17.03 -9.56
N ALA A 97 3.91 -17.71 -9.67
CA ALA A 97 4.82 -17.91 -8.54
C ALA A 97 5.37 -16.57 -7.99
N GLU A 98 5.62 -15.60 -8.86
CA GLU A 98 6.05 -14.27 -8.45
C GLU A 98 4.91 -13.48 -7.80
N GLU A 99 3.69 -13.54 -8.35
CA GLU A 99 2.50 -12.93 -7.74
C GLU A 99 2.25 -13.48 -6.33
N GLU A 100 2.33 -14.80 -6.15
CA GLU A 100 2.18 -15.47 -4.85
C GLU A 100 3.28 -15.05 -3.86
N ARG A 101 4.53 -14.94 -4.33
CA ARG A 101 5.66 -14.44 -3.52
C ARG A 101 5.41 -13.02 -3.03
N LEU A 102 5.04 -12.12 -3.94
CA LEU A 102 4.77 -10.71 -3.64
C LEU A 102 3.56 -10.57 -2.72
N LEU A 103 2.47 -11.28 -2.98
CA LEU A 103 1.26 -11.26 -2.16
C LEU A 103 1.54 -11.71 -0.72
N LYS A 104 2.41 -12.72 -0.53
CA LYS A 104 2.83 -13.16 0.80
C LYS A 104 3.56 -12.05 1.57
N ILE A 105 4.41 -11.28 0.90
CA ILE A 105 5.12 -10.13 1.50
C ILE A 105 4.11 -9.03 1.84
N VAL A 106 3.27 -8.62 0.90
CA VAL A 106 2.25 -7.58 1.11
C VAL A 106 1.35 -7.92 2.31
N ARG A 107 0.86 -9.16 2.40
CA ARG A 107 0.04 -9.63 3.54
C ARG A 107 0.77 -9.54 4.88
N LYS A 108 2.05 -9.93 4.91
CA LYS A 108 2.90 -9.85 6.10
C LYS A 108 3.03 -8.40 6.57
N GLU A 109 3.34 -7.49 5.66
CA GLU A 109 3.51 -6.07 5.96
C GLU A 109 2.20 -5.42 6.41
N LEU A 110 1.08 -5.70 5.74
CA LEU A 110 -0.25 -5.22 6.13
C LEU A 110 -0.65 -5.70 7.52
N LYS A 111 -0.40 -6.98 7.83
CA LYS A 111 -0.68 -7.52 9.16
C LYS A 111 0.16 -6.84 10.24
N ALA A 112 1.48 -6.71 10.00
CA ALA A 112 2.38 -6.01 10.93
C ALA A 112 1.97 -4.56 11.13
N PHE A 113 1.53 -3.88 10.06
CA PHE A 113 0.97 -2.54 10.13
C PHE A 113 -0.24 -2.46 11.07
N LEU A 114 -1.23 -3.33 10.87
CA LEU A 114 -2.46 -3.33 11.67
C LEU A 114 -2.19 -3.68 13.13
N ASP A 115 -1.35 -4.67 13.40
CA ASP A 115 -0.98 -5.07 14.76
C ASP A 115 -0.30 -3.90 15.49
N LYS A 116 0.64 -3.21 14.83
CA LYS A 116 1.31 -2.04 15.41
C LYS A 116 0.35 -0.86 15.59
N MET A 117 -0.57 -0.63 14.65
CA MET A 117 -1.55 0.45 14.77
C MET A 117 -2.54 0.18 15.89
N TYR A 118 -3.01 -1.06 16.03
CA TYR A 118 -3.87 -1.45 17.13
C TYR A 118 -3.18 -1.21 18.48
N GLN A 119 -1.94 -1.66 18.62
CA GLN A 119 -1.14 -1.43 19.84
C GLN A 119 -0.91 0.06 20.10
N THR A 120 -0.64 0.86 19.06
CA THR A 120 -0.36 2.29 19.23
C THR A 120 -1.60 3.08 19.66
N LEU A 121 -2.79 2.66 19.19
CA LEU A 121 -4.04 3.42 19.40
C LEU A 121 -4.82 2.97 20.63
N TYR A 122 -4.66 1.71 21.06
CA TYR A 122 -5.48 1.10 22.11
C TYR A 122 -4.68 0.39 23.20
N GLY A 123 -3.36 0.21 23.04
CA GLY A 123 -2.47 -0.42 24.01
C GLY A 123 -1.77 0.58 24.90
#